data_AF-A0A3M1TG72-F1
#
_entry.id   AF-A0A3M1TG72-F1
#
_cell.length_a   1.000
_cell.length_b   1.000
_cell.length_c   1.000
_cell.angle_alpha   90.00
_cell.angle_beta   90.00
_cell.angle_gamma   90.00
#
_symmetry.space_group_name_H-M   'P 1'
#
loop_
_entity.id
_entity.type
_entity.pdbx_description
1 polymer ?
#
loop_
_entity_poly.entity_id
_entity_poly.type
_entity_poly.pdbx_seq_one_letter_code
_entity_poly.pdbx_strand_id
1 'polypeptide(L)' 'MANDEHYYCGACNSQQQPSQGERCRGCNRVTVSWYPNRQTAEEAFKHWVSMRAYFNEPPYTGKPGRPWA' A
#
# COMPACT_ATOMS: atom_id res chain seq x y z
N MET A 1 20.20 -13.89 1.36
CA MET A 1 18.98 -13.91 0.52
C MET A 1 18.47 -12.48 0.46
N ALA A 2 18.29 -11.90 -0.73
CA ALA A 2 17.77 -10.54 -0.84
C ALA A 2 16.29 -10.55 -0.46
N ASN A 3 15.93 -9.84 0.60
CA ASN A 3 14.53 -9.54 0.92
C ASN A 3 14.03 -8.52 -0.11
N ASP A 4 13.59 -8.98 -1.28
CA ASP A 4 12.83 -8.16 -2.26
C ASP A 4 11.43 -7.82 -1.75
N GLU A 5 11.27 -7.70 -0.44
CA GLU A 5 10.04 -7.24 0.17
C GLU A 5 9.86 -5.76 -0.17
N HIS A 6 8.67 -5.43 -0.67
CA HIS A 6 8.26 -4.07 -0.93
C HIS A 6 6.95 -3.81 -0.21
N TYR A 7 6.67 -2.56 0.07
CA TYR A 7 5.36 -2.13 0.55
C TYR A 7 4.57 -1.54 -0.60
N TYR A 8 3.39 -2.08 -0.86
CA TYR A 8 2.49 -1.63 -1.92
C TYR A 8 1.33 -0.83 -1.37
N CYS A 9 1.08 0.34 -1.96
CA CYS A 9 -0.09 1.15 -1.70
C CYS A 9 -1.10 0.98 -2.84
N GLY A 10 -2.23 0.32 -2.59
CA GLY A 10 -3.28 0.18 -3.59
C GLY A 10 -4.06 1.47 -3.88
N ALA A 11 -3.98 2.49 -3.02
CA ALA A 11 -4.60 3.79 -3.27
C ALA A 11 -3.80 4.65 -4.26
N CYS A 12 -2.47 4.67 -4.13
CA CYS A 12 -1.58 5.41 -5.04
C CYS A 12 -1.03 4.54 -6.17
N ASN A 13 -1.34 3.23 -6.17
CA ASN A 13 -0.71 2.22 -7.00
C ASN A 13 0.82 2.35 -7.01
N SER A 14 1.40 2.61 -5.84
CA SER A 14 2.81 2.97 -5.66
C SER A 14 3.51 1.95 -4.77
N GLN A 15 4.78 1.72 -5.04
CA GLN A 15 5.65 0.82 -4.28
C GLN A 15 6.65 1.64 -3.46
N GLN A 16 6.96 1.17 -2.27
CA GLN A 16 7.97 1.78 -1.42
C GLN A 16 8.85 0.71 -0.76
N GLN A 17 10.09 1.09 -0.45
CA GLN A 17 11.03 0.19 0.20
C GLN A 17 10.63 -0.09 1.66
N PRO A 18 11.07 -1.20 2.27
CA PRO A 18 10.83 -1.50 3.68
C PRO A 18 11.28 -0.39 4.63
N SER A 19 12.37 0.30 4.28
CA SER A 19 12.90 1.46 5.02
C SER A 19 11.96 2.66 5.05
N GLN A 20 10.94 2.72 4.20
CA GLN A 20 9.94 3.79 4.15
C GLN A 20 8.77 3.55 5.11
N GLY A 21 8.62 2.33 5.64
CA GLY A 21 7.59 1.93 6.61
C GLY A 21 6.30 1.38 6.00
N GLU A 22 5.33 1.08 6.87
CA GLU A 22 4.05 0.40 6.56
C GLU A 22 2.91 1.38 6.17
N ARG A 23 3.24 2.66 6.00
CA ARG A 23 2.27 3.69 5.56
C ARG A 23 2.79 4.40 4.31
N CYS A 24 1.89 4.63 3.37
CA CYS A 24 2.22 5.26 2.11
C CYS A 24 2.65 6.70 2.32
N ARG A 25 3.84 7.10 1.87
CA ARG A 25 4.30 8.49 2.00
C ARG A 25 3.43 9.51 1.25
N GLY A 26 2.77 9.09 0.17
CA GLY A 26 1.95 9.97 -0.66
C GLY A 26 0.52 10.21 -0.14
N CYS A 27 -0.09 9.20 0.49
CA CYS A 27 -1.50 9.30 0.94
C CYS A 27 -1.72 8.89 2.41
N ASN A 28 -0.67 8.54 3.14
CA ASN A 28 -0.67 8.12 4.54
C ASN A 28 -1.57 6.89 4.89
N ARG A 29 -2.03 6.17 3.87
CA ARG A 29 -2.80 4.92 4.00
C ARG A 29 -1.88 3.74 4.30
N VAL A 30 -2.44 2.66 4.84
CA VAL A 30 -1.68 1.40 5.05
C VAL A 30 -1.15 0.89 3.71
N THR A 31 0.07 0.36 3.74
CA THR A 31 0.65 -0.43 2.65
C THR A 31 0.66 -1.91 3.00
N VAL A 32 0.72 -2.77 1.98
CA VAL A 32 0.87 -4.21 2.16
C VAL A 32 2.28 -4.63 1.80
N SER A 33 2.92 -5.44 2.65
CA SER A 33 4.16 -6.12 2.29
C SER A 33 3.87 -7.12 1.17
N TRP A 34 4.55 -6.97 0.03
CA TRP A 34 4.43 -7.87 -1.11
C TRP A 34 5.80 -8.13 -1.74
N TYR A 35 5.86 -9.20 -2.50
CA TYR A 35 7.10 -9.66 -3.14
C TYR A 35 6.85 -9.69 -4.65
N PRO A 36 7.32 -8.71 -5.43
CA PRO A 36 7.08 -8.65 -6.87
C PRO A 36 7.68 -9.84 -7.63
N ASN A 37 8.71 -10.48 -7.05
CA ASN A 37 9.29 -11.72 -7.58
C ASN A 37 8.43 -12.97 -7.34
N ARG A 38 7.37 -12.88 -6.51
CA ARG A 38 6.51 -14.03 -6.14
C ARG A 38 5.03 -13.80 -6.44
N GLN A 39 4.58 -12.56 -6.53
CA GLN A 39 3.17 -12.19 -6.68
C GLN A 39 3.03 -11.11 -7.75
N THR A 40 1.90 -11.14 -8.45
CA THR A 40 1.54 -10.10 -9.41
C THR A 40 1.02 -8.84 -8.70
N ALA A 41 1.08 -7.69 -9.38
CA ALA A 41 0.55 -6.44 -8.83
C ALA A 41 -0.95 -6.52 -8.52
N GLU A 42 -1.71 -7.32 -9.29
CA GLU A 42 -3.13 -7.58 -9.05
C GLU A 42 -3.37 -8.36 -7.75
N GLU A 43 -2.54 -9.35 -7.44
CA GLU A 43 -2.61 -10.09 -6.18
C GLU A 43 -2.28 -9.19 -4.98
N ALA A 44 -1.24 -8.36 -5.09
CA ALA A 44 -0.92 -7.37 -4.06
C ALA A 44 -2.04 -6.33 -3.88
N PHE A 45 -2.70 -5.92 -4.96
CA PHE A 45 -3.86 -5.05 -4.88
C PHE A 45 -5.02 -5.72 -4.16
N LYS A 46 -5.37 -6.97 -4.49
CA LYS A 46 -6.42 -7.74 -3.79
C LYS A 46 -6.09 -7.88 -2.30
N HIS A 47 -4.82 -8.17 -1.97
CA HIS A 47 -4.36 -8.26 -0.59
C HIS A 47 -4.51 -6.91 0.14
N TRP A 48 -4.09 -5.81 -0.49
CA TRP A 48 -4.27 -4.47 0.06
C TRP A 48 -5.74 -4.14 0.32
N VAL A 49 -6.63 -4.44 -0.64
CA VAL A 49 -8.08 -4.24 -0.51
C VAL A 49 -8.67 -5.06 0.64
N SER A 50 -8.18 -6.28 0.86
CA SER A 50 -8.61 -7.11 1.99
C SER A 50 -8.11 -6.52 3.32
N MET A 51 -6.83 -6.13 3.41
CA MET A 51 -6.24 -5.62 4.64
C MET A 51 -6.78 -4.26 5.09
N ARG A 52 -7.05 -3.33 4.17
CA ARG A 52 -7.62 -2.02 4.56
C ARG A 52 -8.93 -2.13 5.34
N ALA A 53 -9.71 -3.20 5.12
CA ALA A 53 -10.92 -3.47 5.89
C ALA A 53 -10.60 -3.84 7.35
N TYR A 54 -9.51 -4.59 7.59
CA TYR A 54 -9.02 -4.92 8.94
C TYR A 54 -8.51 -3.69 9.69
N PHE A 55 -7.89 -2.74 8.99
CA PHE A 55 -7.40 -1.50 9.60
C PHE A 55 -8.50 -0.46 9.87
N ASN A 56 -9.77 -0.81 9.63
CA ASN A 56 -10.92 0.10 9.72
C ASN A 56 -10.67 1.42 8.97
N GLU A 57 -9.93 1.36 7.84
CA GLU A 57 -9.66 2.55 7.06
C GLU A 57 -10.95 3.05 6.42
N PRO A 58 -11.17 4.38 6.39
CA PRO A 58 -12.34 4.93 5.75
C PRO A 58 -12.40 4.50 4.28
N PRO A 59 -13.60 4.27 3.73
CA PRO A 59 -13.78 3.83 2.35
C PRO A 59 -12.98 4.72 1.41
N TYR A 60 -12.26 4.11 0.46
CA TYR A 60 -11.55 4.82 -0.60
C TYR A 60 -12.57 5.55 -1.47
N THR A 61 -12.85 6.80 -1.14
CA THR A 61 -13.79 7.67 -1.85
C THR A 61 -13.15 8.39 -3.04
N GLY A 62 -11.97 7.96 -3.47
CA GLY A 62 -11.35 8.43 -4.72
C GLY A 62 -11.16 9.94 -4.79
N LYS A 63 -10.52 10.55 -3.79
CA LYS A 63 -9.80 11.82 -3.97
C LYS A 63 -8.53 11.79 -3.12
N PRO A 64 -7.34 12.07 -3.68
CA PRO A 64 -6.17 12.42 -2.87
C PRO A 64 -6.51 13.74 -2.17
N GLY A 65 -7.05 13.63 -0.95
CA GLY A 65 -7.32 14.76 -0.08
C GLY A 65 -5.98 15.35 0.35
N ARG A 66 -5.54 16.37 -0.41
CA ARG A 66 -4.70 17.50 -0.02
C ARG A 66 -4.02 17.34 1.36
N PRO A 67 -2.69 17.18 1.43
CA PRO A 67 -1.97 17.82 2.51
C PRO A 67 -1.99 19.34 2.25
N TRP A 68 -1.86 20.11 3.33
CA TRP A 68 -1.70 21.56 3.41
C TRP A 68 -2.97 22.36 3.69
N ALA A 69 -2.79 23.17 4.73
CA ALA A 69 -3.70 24.11 5.37
C ALA A 69 -4.35 25.11 4.42
#